data_AF-A0A842XEK6-F1
#
_entry.id   AF-A0A842XEK6-F1
#
_cell.length_a   1.000
_cell.length_b   1.000
_cell.length_c   1.000
_cell.angle_alpha   90.00
_cell.angle_beta   90.00
_cell.angle_gamma   90.00
#
_symmetry.space_group_name_H-M   'P 1'
#
loop_
_entity.id
_entity.type
_entity.pdbx_description
1 polymer ?
#
loop_
_entity_poly.entity_id
_entity_poly.type
_entity_poly.pdbx_seq_one_letter_code
_entity_poly.pdbx_strand_id
1 'polypeptide(L)'
;MARGKCIKINENKLAKELGVNRKTIIKRTQELIRKRWISTPICRFPNFFTPPNYIMAICKLEVRSNKQKFIQNIRNDPHITLAFDVKEGRYNILLFGTFRSLEEELEWEIKQGLFLPKCIGHVNIQYFSPKNIVSISQTKVSLGMIDQKYMYFRT
;
A
#
# COMPACT_ATOMS: atom_id res chain seq x y z
N MET A 1 2.57 5.07 14.10
CA MET A 1 1.68 4.28 13.22
C MET A 1 1.29 2.98 13.91
N ALA A 2 -0.01 2.70 14.08
CA ALA A 2 -0.49 1.46 14.67
C ALA A 2 -0.11 0.28 13.75
N ARG A 3 0.66 -0.71 14.24
CA ARG A 3 1.20 -1.83 13.44
C ARG A 3 0.13 -2.82 12.94
N GLY A 4 -1.16 -2.47 12.97
CA GLY A 4 -2.26 -3.31 12.50
C GLY A 4 -2.47 -4.63 13.25
N LYS A 5 -1.75 -4.90 14.35
CA LYS A 5 -1.73 -6.16 15.11
C LYS A 5 -2.99 -6.44 15.95
N CYS A 6 -4.10 -5.74 15.67
CA CYS A 6 -5.32 -5.80 16.49
C CYS A 6 -6.39 -6.75 15.93
N ILE A 7 -6.13 -7.41 14.79
CA ILE A 7 -7.06 -8.39 14.19
C ILE A 7 -6.50 -9.80 14.37
N LYS A 8 -7.38 -10.71 14.81
CA LYS A 8 -7.11 -12.14 14.92
C LYS A 8 -8.09 -12.94 14.07
N ILE A 9 -7.66 -14.12 13.64
CA ILE A 9 -8.53 -15.06 12.94
C ILE A 9 -9.49 -15.65 13.96
N ASN A 10 -10.77 -15.76 13.59
CA ASN A 10 -11.76 -16.41 14.45
C ASN A 10 -11.81 -17.90 14.11
N GLU A 11 -10.93 -18.69 14.73
CA GLU A 11 -10.81 -20.11 14.38
C GLU A 11 -12.05 -20.91 14.79
N ASN A 12 -12.81 -20.46 15.79
CA ASN A 12 -14.07 -21.08 16.20
C ASN A 12 -15.13 -20.95 15.11
N LYS A 13 -15.26 -19.76 14.51
CA LYS A 13 -16.20 -19.52 13.41
C LYS A 13 -15.81 -20.38 12.19
N LEU A 14 -14.52 -20.38 11.82
CA LEU A 14 -14.03 -21.19 10.70
C LEU A 14 -14.22 -22.70 10.94
N ALA A 15 -13.98 -23.17 12.17
CA ALA A 15 -14.21 -24.57 12.52
C ALA A 15 -15.68 -24.98 12.33
N LYS A 16 -16.62 -24.12 12.76
CA LYS A 16 -18.06 -24.34 12.61
C LYS A 16 -18.49 -24.32 11.14
N GLU A 17 -18.05 -23.33 10.37
CA GLU A 17 -18.46 -23.16 8.97
C GLU A 17 -17.87 -24.23 8.04
N LEU A 18 -16.63 -24.68 8.31
CA LEU A 18 -15.96 -25.67 7.47
C LEU A 18 -16.15 -27.11 7.95
N GLY A 19 -16.77 -27.33 9.12
CA GLY A 19 -16.95 -28.66 9.70
C GLY A 19 -15.62 -29.34 10.10
N VAL A 20 -14.60 -28.55 10.44
CA VAL A 20 -13.24 -29.04 10.73
C VAL A 20 -12.84 -28.68 12.16
N ASN A 21 -12.09 -29.55 12.84
CA ASN A 21 -11.58 -29.28 14.19
C ASN A 21 -10.75 -27.98 14.25
N ARG A 22 -10.97 -27.17 15.28
CA ARG A 22 -10.24 -25.92 15.55
C ARG A 22 -8.73 -26.07 15.48
N LYS A 23 -8.15 -27.15 16.03
CA LYS A 23 -6.69 -27.42 15.97
C LYS A 23 -6.19 -27.55 14.53
N THR A 24 -6.97 -28.20 13.66
CA THR A 24 -6.67 -28.35 12.24
C THR A 24 -6.75 -27.00 11.51
N ILE A 25 -7.74 -26.17 11.84
CA ILE A 25 -7.85 -24.79 11.31
C ILE A 25 -6.60 -23.98 11.68
N ILE A 26 -6.19 -23.98 12.96
CA ILE A 26 -4.99 -23.27 13.42
C ILE A 26 -3.75 -23.73 12.63
N LYS A 27 -3.51 -25.04 12.56
CA LYS A 27 -2.36 -25.61 11.84
C LYS A 27 -2.35 -25.20 10.36
N ARG A 28 -3.46 -25.37 9.65
CA ARG A 28 -3.56 -25.04 8.21
C ARG A 28 -3.38 -23.55 7.97
N THR A 29 -3.96 -22.71 8.83
CA THR A 29 -3.86 -21.25 8.74
C THR A 29 -2.42 -20.79 8.93
N GLN A 30 -1.72 -21.31 9.94
CA GLN A 30 -0.30 -21.05 10.16
C GLN A 30 0.54 -21.49 8.96
N GLU A 31 0.21 -22.63 8.35
CA GLU A 31 0.91 -23.13 7.17
C GLU A 31 0.70 -22.23 5.94
N LEU A 32 -0.53 -21.76 5.71
CA LEU A 32 -0.84 -20.80 4.64
C LEU A 32 -0.09 -19.48 4.82
N ILE A 33 -0.01 -18.96 6.05
CA ILE A 33 0.75 -17.75 6.37
C ILE A 33 2.25 -18.00 6.18
N ARG A 34 2.78 -19.10 6.72
CA ARG A 34 4.20 -19.48 6.61
C ARG A 34 4.64 -19.63 5.16
N LYS A 35 3.82 -20.27 4.33
CA LYS A 35 4.05 -20.44 2.90
C LYS A 35 3.68 -19.18 2.07
N ARG A 36 3.28 -18.08 2.71
CA ARG A 36 2.90 -16.80 2.09
C ARG A 36 1.75 -16.89 1.07
N TRP A 37 0.85 -17.85 1.24
CA TRP A 37 -0.41 -17.93 0.47
C TRP A 37 -1.35 -16.80 0.89
N ILE A 38 -1.43 -16.56 2.20
CA ILE A 38 -2.16 -15.44 2.80
C ILE A 38 -1.20 -14.62 3.68
N SER A 39 -1.45 -13.32 3.80
CA SER A 39 -0.72 -12.47 4.74
C SER A 39 -1.23 -12.68 6.17
N THR A 40 -0.45 -12.29 7.18
CA THR A 40 -0.99 -12.17 8.55
C THR A 40 -2.17 -11.19 8.55
N PRO A 41 -3.22 -11.45 9.35
CA PRO A 41 -4.32 -10.52 9.49
C PRO A 41 -3.79 -9.17 9.96
N ILE A 42 -4.21 -8.10 9.28
CA ILE A 42 -3.88 -6.74 9.65
C ILE A 42 -5.15 -5.90 9.62
N CYS A 43 -5.34 -5.06 10.64
CA CYS A 43 -6.34 -4.00 10.56
C CYS A 43 -5.86 -2.96 9.56
N ARG A 44 -6.45 -2.98 8.37
CA ARG A 44 -6.39 -1.88 7.42
C ARG A 44 -7.52 -0.95 7.81
N PHE A 45 -7.17 0.24 8.31
CA PHE A 45 -8.19 1.26 8.60
C PHE A 45 -9.01 1.54 7.33
N PRO A 46 -10.32 1.79 7.43
CA PRO A 46 -11.22 1.96 6.28
C PRO A 46 -10.72 2.99 5.25
N ASN A 47 -10.00 3.97 5.76
CA ASN A 47 -9.21 4.95 5.04
C ASN A 47 -7.82 4.39 4.67
N PHE A 48 -7.81 3.30 3.89
CA PHE A 48 -6.64 2.44 3.63
C PHE A 48 -5.39 3.20 3.18
N PHE A 49 -5.58 4.27 2.42
CA PHE A 49 -4.48 5.07 1.90
C PHE A 49 -4.28 6.38 2.62
N THR A 50 -5.23 6.89 3.42
CA THR A 50 -5.21 8.31 3.83
C THR A 50 -6.06 8.56 5.07
N PRO A 51 -5.48 8.95 6.22
CA PRO A 51 -6.25 9.23 7.43
C PRO A 51 -7.41 10.22 7.20
N PRO A 52 -8.46 10.20 8.05
CA PRO A 52 -9.54 11.20 7.95
C PRO A 52 -8.98 12.62 7.92
N ASN A 53 -9.50 13.47 7.03
CA ASN A 53 -9.07 14.86 6.80
C ASN A 53 -7.63 15.04 6.27
N TYR A 54 -7.01 13.98 5.71
CA TYR A 54 -5.75 14.11 4.99
C TYR A 54 -6.01 14.12 3.48
N ILE A 55 -5.19 14.86 2.74
CA ILE A 55 -5.10 14.76 1.28
C ILE A 55 -4.22 13.57 0.90
N MET A 56 -4.60 12.88 -0.18
CA MET A 56 -3.73 11.90 -0.81
C MET A 56 -3.07 12.55 -2.02
N ALA A 57 -1.75 12.51 -2.09
CA ALA A 57 -0.98 12.89 -3.26
C ALA A 57 -0.49 11.61 -3.96
N ILE A 58 -0.88 11.43 -5.22
CA ILE A 58 -0.29 10.41 -6.08
C ILE A 58 0.79 11.09 -6.93
N CYS A 59 2.05 10.77 -6.66
CA CYS A 59 3.19 11.41 -7.30
C CYS A 59 3.86 10.42 -8.28
N LYS A 60 3.82 10.74 -9.57
CA LYS A 60 4.62 10.09 -10.60
C LYS A 60 5.93 10.85 -10.78
N LEU A 61 7.05 10.15 -10.59
CA LEU A 61 8.37 10.74 -10.61
C LEU A 61 9.25 10.09 -11.68
N GLU A 62 10.00 10.93 -12.40
CA GLU A 62 11.15 10.52 -13.21
C GLU A 62 12.42 10.70 -12.37
N VAL A 63 12.86 9.65 -11.69
CA VAL A 63 14.12 9.67 -10.94
C VAL A 63 15.27 9.35 -11.87
N ARG A 64 16.08 10.34 -12.23
CA ARG A 64 17.15 10.23 -13.23
C ARG A 64 18.44 9.65 -12.68
N SER A 65 18.75 9.97 -11.43
CA SER A 65 19.98 9.52 -10.77
C SER A 65 19.70 9.15 -9.31
N ASN A 66 20.56 8.33 -8.72
CA ASN A 66 20.49 7.93 -7.30
C ASN A 66 19.15 7.29 -6.87
N LYS A 67 18.47 6.56 -7.78
CA LYS A 67 17.18 5.89 -7.52
C LYS A 67 17.18 5.05 -6.25
N GLN A 68 18.24 4.27 -6.00
CA GLN A 68 18.34 3.43 -4.80
C GLN A 68 18.36 4.26 -3.51
N LYS A 69 19.14 5.35 -3.48
CA LYS A 69 19.20 6.26 -2.33
C LYS A 69 17.84 6.95 -2.11
N PHE A 70 17.19 7.37 -3.19
CA PHE A 70 15.85 7.93 -3.14
C PHE A 70 14.85 6.93 -2.52
N ILE A 71 14.83 5.68 -3.02
CA ILE A 71 13.99 4.60 -2.48
C ILE A 71 14.27 4.35 -0.99
N GLN A 72 15.53 4.36 -0.57
CA GLN A 72 15.90 4.19 0.84
C GLN A 72 15.37 5.33 1.73
N ASN A 73 15.44 6.57 1.25
CA ASN A 73 14.92 7.74 1.97
C ASN A 73 13.40 7.65 2.15
N ILE A 74 12.67 7.33 1.08
CA ILE A 74 11.20 7.26 1.14
C ILE A 74 10.68 6.05 1.91
N ARG A 75 11.46 4.95 2.02
CA ARG A 75 10.99 3.69 2.62
C ARG A 75 10.54 3.83 4.07
N ASN A 76 11.13 4.77 4.79
CA ASN A 76 10.81 5.05 6.19
C ASN A 76 10.15 6.43 6.37
N ASP A 77 9.75 7.08 5.27
CA ASP A 77 9.10 8.39 5.35
C ASP A 77 7.67 8.23 5.87
N PRO A 78 7.28 8.95 6.94
CA PRO A 78 5.96 8.83 7.53
C PRO A 78 4.81 9.32 6.64
N HIS A 79 5.08 10.13 5.61
CA HIS A 79 4.06 10.60 4.67
C HIS A 79 3.81 9.59 3.55
N ILE A 80 4.77 8.71 3.26
CA ILE A 80 4.68 7.76 2.15
C ILE A 80 4.00 6.47 2.61
N THR A 81 2.82 6.23 2.07
CA THR A 81 2.03 5.02 2.34
C THR A 81 2.42 3.87 1.42
N LEU A 82 2.68 4.16 0.14
CA LEU A 82 3.13 3.18 -0.85
C LEU A 82 4.13 3.78 -1.83
N ALA A 83 5.03 2.94 -2.33
CA ALA A 83 5.97 3.26 -3.39
C ALA A 83 6.11 2.07 -4.34
N PHE A 84 6.04 2.32 -5.63
CA PHE A 84 6.19 1.32 -6.67
C PHE A 84 7.26 1.73 -7.68
N ASP A 85 8.02 0.74 -8.14
CA ASP A 85 8.80 0.86 -9.36
C ASP A 85 7.85 0.64 -10.54
N VAL A 86 7.79 1.60 -11.47
CA VAL A 86 6.86 1.59 -12.60
C VAL A 86 7.61 1.85 -13.90
N LYS A 87 6.98 1.52 -15.03
CA LYS A 87 7.46 1.87 -16.38
C LYS A 87 6.31 2.52 -17.14
N GLU A 88 5.96 3.74 -16.76
CA GLU A 88 4.84 4.48 -17.35
C GLU A 88 5.37 5.73 -18.06
N GLY A 89 5.54 5.66 -19.38
CA GLY A 89 6.14 6.74 -20.16
C GLY A 89 7.56 7.07 -19.66
N ARG A 90 7.76 8.30 -19.17
CA ARG A 90 9.02 8.75 -18.57
C ARG A 90 9.10 8.53 -17.05
N TYR A 91 8.00 8.16 -16.41
CA TYR A 91 7.96 7.97 -14.97
C TYR A 91 8.46 6.58 -14.61
N ASN A 92 9.35 6.53 -13.62
CA ASN A 92 9.98 5.30 -13.15
C ASN A 92 9.74 5.01 -11.67
N ILE A 93 9.00 5.88 -10.98
CA ILE A 93 8.54 5.75 -9.60
C ILE A 93 7.11 6.28 -9.49
N LEU A 94 6.28 5.57 -8.73
CA LEU A 94 4.94 5.98 -8.33
C LEU A 94 4.86 5.99 -6.80
N LEU A 95 4.54 7.14 -6.22
CA LEU A 95 4.39 7.33 -4.77
C LEU A 95 2.95 7.64 -4.40
N PHE A 96 2.54 7.14 -3.24
CA PHE A 96 1.28 7.49 -2.59
C PHE A 96 1.63 8.15 -1.26
N GLY A 97 1.48 9.47 -1.21
CA GLY A 97 1.72 10.30 -0.04
C GLY A 97 0.42 10.73 0.65
N THR A 98 0.48 10.95 1.95
CA THR A 98 -0.64 11.47 2.74
C THR A 98 -0.21 12.66 3.56
N PHE A 99 -0.96 13.75 3.46
CA PHE A 99 -0.63 15.03 4.08
C PHE A 99 -1.88 15.66 4.68
N ARG A 100 -1.74 16.49 5.70
CA ARG A 100 -2.81 17.25 6.36
C ARG A 100 -3.26 18.44 5.52
N SER A 101 -2.34 19.01 4.76
CA SER A 101 -2.56 20.18 3.90
C SER A 101 -1.64 20.11 2.68
N LEU A 102 -1.94 20.93 1.66
CA LEU A 102 -1.05 21.12 0.52
C LEU A 102 0.28 21.76 0.94
N GLU A 103 0.27 22.60 1.97
CA GLU A 103 1.48 23.21 2.51
C GLU A 103 2.46 22.18 3.10
N GLU A 104 1.96 21.24 3.92
CA GLU A 104 2.79 20.15 4.46
C GLU A 104 3.37 19.28 3.34
N GLU A 105 2.63 19.11 2.24
CA GLU A 105 3.10 18.37 1.08
C GLU A 105 4.21 19.12 0.33
N LEU A 106 4.04 20.42 0.08
CA LEU A 106 5.05 21.26 -0.55
C LEU A 106 6.35 21.32 0.27
N GLU A 107 6.23 21.45 1.60
CA GLU A 107 7.39 21.37 2.50
C GLU A 107 8.13 20.03 2.38
N TRP A 108 7.36 18.94 2.28
CA TRP A 108 7.91 17.61 2.06
C TRP A 108 8.62 17.50 0.70
N GLU A 109 8.03 18.02 -0.39
CA GLU A 109 8.65 18.03 -1.72
C GLU A 109 10.00 18.77 -1.69
N ILE A 110 10.04 19.92 -1.01
CA ILE A 110 11.26 20.72 -0.85
C ILE A 110 12.31 19.92 -0.09
N LYS A 111 11.93 19.29 1.02
CA LYS A 111 12.84 18.48 1.84
C LYS A 111 13.41 17.27 1.08
N GLN A 112 12.61 16.63 0.23
CA GLN A 112 13.06 15.52 -0.61
C GLN A 112 13.85 15.99 -1.85
N GLY A 113 13.88 17.29 -2.12
CA GLY A 113 14.57 17.86 -3.26
C GLY A 113 13.94 17.48 -4.59
N LEU A 114 12.59 17.38 -4.64
CA LEU A 114 11.89 17.02 -5.88
C LEU A 114 12.05 18.06 -7.00
N PHE A 115 12.41 19.28 -6.63
CA PHE A 115 12.73 20.36 -7.55
C PHE A 115 14.17 20.30 -8.12
N LEU A 116 15.01 19.35 -7.71
CA LEU A 116 16.41 19.26 -8.13
C LEU A 116 16.52 18.61 -9.53
N PRO A 117 16.76 19.37 -10.61
CA PRO A 117 16.64 18.89 -11.99
C PRO A 117 17.68 17.83 -12.39
N LYS A 118 18.79 17.72 -11.62
CA LYS A 118 19.84 16.70 -11.83
C LYS A 118 19.43 15.32 -11.32
N CYS A 119 18.57 15.26 -10.31
CA CYS A 119 18.17 14.03 -9.64
C CYS A 119 16.76 13.60 -10.06
N ILE A 120 15.87 14.57 -10.19
CA ILE A 120 14.47 14.40 -10.55
C ILE A 120 14.23 15.14 -11.87
N GLY A 121 13.64 14.43 -12.82
CA GLY A 121 13.20 14.99 -14.10
C GLY A 121 11.79 15.53 -13.97
N HIS A 122 10.84 14.89 -14.63
CA HIS A 122 9.43 15.25 -14.52
C HIS A 122 8.77 14.72 -13.23
N VAL A 123 7.93 15.58 -12.67
CA VAL A 123 7.06 15.30 -11.54
C VAL A 123 5.62 15.55 -11.98
N ASN A 124 4.73 14.62 -11.69
CA ASN A 124 3.29 14.81 -11.87
C ASN A 124 2.58 14.37 -10.60
N ILE A 125 1.84 15.29 -9.99
CA ILE A 125 1.16 15.06 -8.71
C ILE A 125 -0.34 15.23 -8.94
N GLN A 126 -1.10 14.24 -8.49
CA GLN A 126 -2.55 14.28 -8.49
C GLN A 126 -3.07 14.22 -7.06
N TYR A 127 -3.87 15.21 -6.68
CA TYR A 127 -4.44 15.32 -5.34
C TYR A 127 -5.85 14.73 -5.28
N PHE A 128 -6.12 13.97 -4.22
CA PHE A 128 -7.44 13.44 -3.92
C PHE A 128 -7.88 13.91 -2.55
N SER A 129 -9.08 14.50 -2.49
CA SER A 129 -9.73 14.82 -1.23
C SER A 129 -10.17 13.53 -0.52
N PRO A 130 -10.27 13.54 0.83
CA PRO A 130 -10.82 12.41 1.58
C PRO A 130 -12.14 11.89 1.01
N LYS A 131 -13.01 12.79 0.52
CA LYS A 131 -14.34 12.45 -0.02
C LYS A 131 -14.26 11.67 -1.35
N ASN A 132 -13.20 11.87 -2.14
CA ASN A 132 -13.01 11.20 -3.43
C ASN A 132 -12.45 9.78 -3.28
N ILE A 133 -11.70 9.52 -2.20
CA ILE A 133 -10.98 8.26 -1.95
C ILE A 133 -11.91 7.11 -1.53
N VAL A 134 -13.08 7.42 -0.96
CA VAL A 134 -14.06 6.44 -0.43
C VAL A 134 -14.67 5.53 -1.51
N SER A 135 -14.46 5.82 -2.80
CA SER A 135 -15.07 5.08 -3.91
C SER A 135 -14.37 3.77 -4.33
N ILE A 136 -13.19 3.45 -3.81
CA ILE A 136 -12.48 2.22 -4.19
C ILE A 136 -12.97 1.04 -3.32
N SER A 137 -13.80 0.17 -3.91
CA SER A 137 -14.27 -1.07 -3.26
C SER A 137 -13.10 -2.02 -2.96
N GLN A 138 -12.72 -2.12 -1.69
CA GLN A 138 -11.62 -2.97 -1.21
C GLN A 138 -11.84 -4.45 -1.55
N THR A 139 -13.10 -4.89 -1.65
CA THR A 139 -13.48 -6.24 -2.03
C THR A 139 -13.02 -6.56 -3.46
N LYS A 140 -13.20 -5.61 -4.39
CA LYS A 140 -12.84 -5.80 -5.81
C LYS A 140 -11.33 -5.94 -6.01
N VAL A 141 -10.54 -5.13 -5.31
CA VAL A 141 -9.06 -5.20 -5.35
C VAL A 141 -8.56 -6.53 -4.78
N SER A 142 -9.09 -6.95 -3.64
CA SER A 142 -8.69 -8.21 -2.99
C SER A 142 -9.03 -9.43 -3.86
N LEU A 143 -10.20 -9.46 -4.49
CA LEU A 143 -10.61 -10.52 -5.41
C LEU A 143 -9.72 -10.56 -6.66
N GLY A 144 -9.38 -9.42 -7.25
CA GLY A 144 -8.48 -9.38 -8.41
C GLY A 144 -7.09 -9.93 -8.13
N MET A 145 -6.52 -9.67 -6.93
CA MET A 145 -5.23 -10.24 -6.54
C MET A 145 -5.29 -11.76 -6.30
N ILE A 146 -6.43 -12.26 -5.81
CA ILE A 146 -6.66 -13.71 -5.63
C ILE A 146 -6.75 -14.39 -7.00
N ASP A 147 -7.53 -13.82 -7.92
CA ASP A 147 -7.69 -14.34 -9.28
C ASP A 147 -6.37 -14.39 -10.04
N GLN A 148 -5.56 -13.34 -9.96
CA GLN A 148 -4.24 -13.30 -10.62
C GLN A 148 -3.32 -14.42 -10.13
N LYS A 149 -3.30 -14.68 -8.82
CA LYS A 149 -2.53 -15.80 -8.25
C LYS A 149 -3.09 -17.13 -8.69
N TYR A 150 -4.42 -17.27 -8.75
CA TYR A 150 -5.06 -18.51 -9.17
C TYR A 150 -4.73 -18.87 -10.62
N MET A 151 -4.68 -17.88 -11.52
CA MET A 151 -4.35 -18.09 -12.93
C MET A 151 -2.89 -18.52 -13.13
N TYR A 152 -1.95 -17.95 -12.38
CA TYR A 152 -0.52 -18.31 -12.46
C TYR A 152 -0.24 -19.79 -12.15
N PHE A 153 -1.09 -20.45 -11.35
CA PHE A 153 -0.93 -21.86 -10.99
C PHE A 153 -1.76 -22.83 -11.84
N ARG A 154 -2.54 -22.34 -12.81
CA ARG A 154 -3.28 -23.17 -13.79
C ARG A 154 -2.48 -23.46 -15.07
N THR A 155 -1.43 -22.69 -15.32
CA THR A 155 -0.37 -22.94 -16.32
C THR A 155 0.81 -23.62 -15.67
#